data_AF-A4J2T9-F1
#
_entry.id   AF-A4J2T9-F1
#
_cell.length_a   1.000
_cell.length_b   1.000
_cell.length_c   1.000
_cell.angle_alpha   90.00
_cell.angle_beta   90.00
_cell.angle_gamma   90.00
#
_symmetry.space_group_name_H-M   'P 1'
#
loop_
_entity.id
_entity.type
_entity.pdbx_description
1 polymer ?
#
loop_
_entity_poly.entity_id
_entity_poly.type
_entity_poly.pdbx_seq_one_letter_code
_entity_poly.pdbx_strand_id
1 'polypeptide(L)'
;MLKIKGMNIPRIKCVGCGAEIPEGMACGYCLGLLDEPKDYNYHSFEVVGNRRKNARSNIWGFGVEIETLSTSPKQLVLLKKGFTPCYDSSVTLEWKSPIFQSLVGFKGICKMIEKMDVEHGGSHVHISVKRKDLFEDYYKEIFYPLAEYLDGSAYYRIWGRQDNDYCELPGYPDSRYSWVNVQTKYNTVEWRLPKFLNAKQYYELVKWLINITWAVDNKLMKNQRPGDVGQWILRTYQEQMAA
;
A
#
# COMPACT_ATOMS: atom_id res chain seq x y z
N MET A 1 26.38 15.55 -21.67
CA MET A 1 25.43 14.58 -22.27
C MET A 1 26.22 13.62 -23.15
N LEU A 2 26.55 12.42 -22.64
CA LEU A 2 27.37 11.43 -23.36
C LEU A 2 26.54 10.80 -24.49
N LYS A 3 26.87 11.11 -25.75
CA LYS A 3 26.32 10.43 -26.93
C LYS A 3 27.13 9.17 -27.20
N ILE A 4 26.71 8.03 -26.65
CA ILE A 4 27.26 6.73 -27.04
C ILE A 4 26.68 6.38 -28.41
N LYS A 5 27.46 6.60 -29.48
CA LYS A 5 27.12 6.19 -30.84
C LYS A 5 27.14 4.66 -30.94
N GLY A 6 26.07 4.06 -31.44
CA GLY A 6 26.07 2.67 -31.92
C GLY A 6 25.30 1.63 -31.10
N MET A 7 24.70 1.98 -29.96
CA MET A 7 23.78 1.06 -29.28
C MET A 7 22.39 1.14 -29.91
N ASN A 8 22.08 0.17 -30.77
CA ASN A 8 20.70 -0.14 -31.16
C ASN A 8 20.02 -0.82 -29.98
N ILE A 9 19.41 -0.04 -29.09
CA ILE A 9 18.55 -0.59 -28.05
C ILE A 9 17.24 -1.02 -28.73
N PRO A 10 16.85 -2.31 -28.66
CA PRO A 10 15.58 -2.77 -29.22
C PRO A 10 14.42 -1.91 -28.70
N ARG A 11 13.40 -1.71 -29.52
CA ARG A 11 12.20 -0.94 -29.12
C ARG A 11 11.01 -1.86 -28.98
N ILE A 12 10.20 -1.61 -27.96
CA ILE A 12 8.94 -2.32 -27.71
C ILE A 12 7.77 -1.33 -27.72
N LYS A 13 6.55 -1.81 -27.97
CA LYS A 13 5.34 -1.00 -27.77
C LYS A 13 4.97 -0.98 -26.30
N CYS A 14 4.81 0.21 -25.72
CA CYS A 14 4.28 0.42 -24.40
C CYS A 14 2.90 -0.24 -24.30
N VAL A 15 2.73 -1.15 -23.35
CA VAL A 15 1.44 -1.84 -23.17
C VAL A 15 0.33 -0.91 -22.69
N GLY A 16 0.67 0.24 -22.08
CA GLY A 16 -0.29 1.23 -21.58
C GLY A 16 -0.84 2.14 -22.69
N CYS A 17 0.05 2.85 -23.41
CA CYS A 17 -0.35 3.87 -24.39
C CYS A 17 -0.03 3.51 -25.86
N GLY A 18 0.64 2.38 -26.11
CA GLY A 18 1.04 1.96 -27.47
C GLY A 18 2.29 2.64 -28.04
N ALA A 19 2.85 3.65 -27.36
CA ALA A 19 4.06 4.35 -27.82
C ALA A 19 5.28 3.42 -27.89
N GLU A 20 6.17 3.64 -28.87
CA GLU A 20 7.43 2.89 -28.95
C GLU A 20 8.45 3.41 -27.93
N ILE A 21 9.01 2.52 -27.12
CA ILE A 21 9.97 2.84 -26.06
C ILE A 21 11.18 1.90 -26.14
N PRO A 22 12.38 2.33 -25.69
CA PRO A 22 13.51 1.41 -25.57
C PRO A 22 13.18 0.24 -24.63
N GLU A 23 13.56 -0.97 -25.01
CA GLU A 23 13.45 -2.16 -24.17
C GLU A 23 14.25 -1.96 -22.87
N GLY A 24 13.64 -2.29 -21.72
CA GLY A 24 14.24 -2.06 -20.40
C GLY A 24 14.06 -0.63 -19.86
N MET A 25 13.23 0.21 -20.48
CA MET A 25 12.91 1.55 -19.98
C MET A 25 11.41 1.72 -19.71
N ALA A 26 11.07 2.50 -18.69
CA ALA A 26 9.70 2.94 -18.47
C ALA A 26 9.24 3.93 -19.55
N CYS A 27 7.94 3.92 -19.85
CA CYS A 27 7.38 4.76 -20.90
C CYS A 27 7.37 6.24 -20.50
N GLY A 28 8.23 7.05 -21.10
CA GLY A 28 8.30 8.50 -20.86
C GLY A 28 6.98 9.25 -21.12
N TYR A 29 6.08 8.74 -21.97
CA TYR A 29 4.74 9.32 -22.15
C TYR A 29 3.80 9.00 -20.97
N CYS A 30 3.82 7.76 -20.48
CA CYS A 30 3.02 7.37 -19.32
C CYS A 30 3.58 7.93 -18.02
N LEU A 31 4.91 8.10 -17.95
CA LEU A 31 5.59 8.87 -16.91
C LEU A 31 5.40 10.38 -17.11
N GLY A 32 5.23 10.88 -18.33
CA GLY A 32 4.89 12.29 -18.60
C GLY A 32 3.48 12.68 -18.15
N LEU A 33 2.66 11.71 -17.73
CA LEU A 33 1.41 11.96 -16.99
C LEU A 33 1.65 12.23 -15.49
N LEU A 34 2.92 12.31 -15.05
CA LEU A 34 3.36 12.61 -13.68
C LEU A 34 3.38 14.12 -13.33
N ASP A 35 2.97 15.01 -14.25
CA ASP A 35 3.11 16.47 -14.02
C ASP A 35 2.33 17.00 -12.80
N GLU A 36 1.45 16.19 -12.19
CA GLU A 36 1.01 16.40 -10.82
C GLU A 36 1.01 15.06 -10.06
N PRO A 37 1.57 14.98 -8.83
CA PRO A 37 1.41 13.82 -7.96
C PRO A 37 -0.09 13.58 -7.76
N LYS A 38 -0.61 12.52 -8.37
CA LYS A 38 -1.99 12.11 -8.11
C LYS A 38 -2.03 11.46 -6.73
N ASP A 39 -2.15 12.27 -5.71
CA ASP A 39 -2.46 11.76 -4.39
C ASP A 39 -3.88 11.14 -4.37
N TYR A 40 -4.15 10.17 -3.50
CA TYR A 40 -5.43 9.45 -3.30
C TYR A 40 -6.68 10.33 -3.04
N ASN A 41 -7.01 11.24 -3.94
CA ASN A 41 -8.22 12.02 -3.93
C ASN A 41 -9.31 11.15 -4.57
N TYR A 42 -10.37 10.86 -3.81
CA TYR A 42 -11.52 10.08 -4.27
C TYR A 42 -12.18 10.66 -5.53
N HIS A 43 -11.99 11.96 -5.81
CA HIS A 43 -12.49 12.61 -7.02
C HIS A 43 -11.63 12.37 -8.26
N SER A 44 -10.39 11.87 -8.12
CA SER A 44 -9.43 11.70 -9.22
C SER A 44 -8.95 10.25 -9.42
N PHE A 45 -9.35 9.31 -8.57
CA PHE A 45 -8.97 7.89 -8.68
C PHE A 45 -10.13 7.01 -9.17
N GLU A 46 -9.80 6.05 -10.03
CA GLU A 46 -10.74 5.02 -10.45
C GLU A 46 -11.13 4.14 -9.26
N VAL A 47 -12.42 3.94 -9.06
CA VAL A 47 -12.96 3.08 -8.00
C VAL A 47 -13.34 1.74 -8.63
N VAL A 48 -12.72 0.66 -8.17
CA VAL A 48 -12.88 -0.67 -8.76
C VAL A 48 -13.56 -1.63 -7.77
N GLY A 49 -14.61 -2.29 -8.27
CA GLY A 49 -15.38 -3.31 -7.55
C GLY A 49 -16.81 -2.88 -7.21
N ASN A 50 -17.62 -3.83 -6.74
CA ASN A 50 -19.00 -3.57 -6.32
C ASN A 50 -19.04 -3.22 -4.82
N ARG A 51 -19.50 -2.01 -4.49
CA ARG A 51 -19.68 -1.47 -3.13
C ARG A 51 -20.42 -2.42 -2.17
N ARG A 52 -21.24 -3.34 -2.72
CA ARG A 52 -22.20 -4.18 -1.98
C ARG A 52 -21.62 -5.35 -1.20
N LYS A 53 -20.32 -5.70 -1.31
CA LYS A 53 -19.80 -6.92 -0.65
C LYS A 53 -18.89 -6.74 0.55
N ASN A 54 -18.16 -5.63 0.73
CA ASN A 54 -17.20 -5.51 1.84
C ASN A 54 -17.08 -4.12 2.48
N ALA A 55 -17.28 -3.02 1.73
CA ALA A 55 -17.19 -1.67 2.29
C ALA A 55 -18.57 -1.19 2.76
N ARG A 56 -18.71 -0.80 4.04
CA ARG A 56 -19.93 -0.15 4.55
C ARG A 56 -20.19 1.13 3.75
N SER A 57 -21.45 1.56 3.63
CA SER A 57 -21.90 2.65 2.75
C SER A 57 -21.10 3.97 2.81
N ASN A 58 -20.31 4.21 3.86
CA ASN A 58 -19.58 5.46 4.12
C ASN A 58 -18.04 5.25 4.16
N ILE A 59 -17.56 4.07 3.77
CA ILE A 59 -16.15 3.69 3.68
C ILE A 59 -15.87 3.44 2.20
N TRP A 60 -14.86 4.08 1.63
CA TRP A 60 -14.64 4.09 0.18
C TRP A 60 -13.78 2.91 -0.32
N GLY A 61 -13.05 2.26 0.57
CA GLY A 61 -12.27 1.05 0.27
C GLY A 61 -10.84 1.11 0.82
N PHE A 62 -9.92 0.56 0.05
CA PHE A 62 -8.48 0.61 0.33
C PHE A 62 -7.69 0.82 -0.96
N GLY A 63 -6.49 1.39 -0.84
CA GLY A 63 -5.50 1.53 -1.91
C GLY A 63 -4.16 0.96 -1.47
N VAL A 64 -3.32 0.60 -2.44
CA VAL A 64 -1.95 0.18 -2.20
C VAL A 64 -0.98 0.99 -3.04
N GLU A 65 0.11 1.41 -2.43
CA GLU A 65 1.28 1.93 -3.11
C GLU A 65 2.27 0.77 -3.26
N ILE A 66 2.84 0.61 -4.45
CA ILE A 66 3.76 -0.48 -4.76
C ILE A 66 5.01 0.10 -5.38
N GLU A 67 6.13 -0.16 -4.74
CA GLU A 67 7.45 0.16 -5.27
C GLU A 67 7.90 -0.86 -6.31
N THR A 68 8.47 -0.38 -7.40
CA THR A 68 8.91 -1.19 -8.54
C THR A 68 10.25 -0.69 -9.09
N LEU A 69 11.02 -1.57 -9.74
CA LEU A 69 12.19 -1.17 -10.49
C LEU A 69 11.79 -0.39 -11.74
N SER A 70 12.20 0.88 -11.84
CA SER A 70 11.89 1.76 -12.97
C SER A 70 12.34 1.22 -14.34
N THR A 71 13.28 0.27 -14.37
CA THR A 71 13.83 -0.36 -15.57
C THR A 71 13.03 -1.58 -16.05
N SER A 72 12.06 -2.10 -15.30
CA SER A 72 11.31 -3.30 -15.70
C SER A 72 10.10 -2.94 -16.57
N PRO A 73 10.05 -3.25 -17.88
CA PRO A 73 8.90 -2.93 -18.74
C PRO A 73 7.65 -3.72 -18.35
N LYS A 74 7.79 -4.83 -17.59
CA LYS A 74 6.67 -5.63 -17.08
C LYS A 74 5.73 -4.80 -16.21
N GLN A 75 6.22 -3.76 -15.55
CA GLN A 75 5.40 -2.89 -14.68
C GLN A 75 4.34 -2.08 -15.40
N LEU A 76 4.50 -1.84 -16.70
CA LEU A 76 3.55 -1.07 -17.49
C LEU A 76 2.17 -1.77 -17.59
N VAL A 77 2.07 -3.06 -17.24
CA VAL A 77 0.79 -3.75 -17.09
C VAL A 77 -0.10 -3.11 -16.02
N LEU A 78 0.49 -2.45 -15.02
CA LEU A 78 -0.23 -1.76 -13.95
C LEU A 78 -1.10 -0.61 -14.49
N LEU A 79 -0.67 0.06 -15.56
CA LEU A 79 -1.47 1.10 -16.23
C LEU A 79 -2.81 0.54 -16.76
N LYS A 80 -2.81 -0.69 -17.29
CA LYS A 80 -4.05 -1.36 -17.75
C LYS A 80 -4.99 -1.72 -16.59
N LYS A 81 -4.51 -1.63 -15.36
CA LYS A 81 -5.27 -1.89 -14.12
C LYS A 81 -5.59 -0.62 -13.37
N GLY A 82 -5.44 0.54 -14.00
CA GLY A 82 -5.78 1.84 -13.40
C GLY A 82 -4.77 2.33 -12.37
N PHE A 83 -3.60 1.69 -12.25
CA PHE A 83 -2.54 2.22 -11.39
C PHE A 83 -1.93 3.47 -12.03
N THR A 84 -1.64 4.44 -11.18
CA THR A 84 -0.96 5.67 -11.58
C THR A 84 0.48 5.63 -11.09
N PRO A 85 1.48 5.84 -11.97
CA PRO A 85 2.85 5.99 -11.51
C PRO A 85 2.97 7.26 -10.66
N CYS A 86 3.84 7.25 -9.66
CA CYS A 86 4.17 8.39 -8.82
C CYS A 86 5.67 8.39 -8.56
N TYR A 87 6.23 9.60 -8.40
CA TYR A 87 7.62 9.78 -8.02
C TYR A 87 7.67 10.29 -6.59
N ASP A 88 8.34 9.55 -5.71
CA ASP A 88 8.75 10.02 -4.40
C ASP A 88 10.28 9.97 -4.38
N SER A 89 10.94 11.03 -3.90
CA SER A 89 12.39 11.12 -3.76
C SER A 89 13.04 9.97 -2.98
N SER A 90 12.25 9.22 -2.21
CA SER A 90 12.70 8.07 -1.42
C SER A 90 12.67 6.72 -2.16
N VAL A 91 12.06 6.64 -3.35
CA VAL A 91 11.87 5.37 -4.09
C VAL A 91 12.08 5.57 -5.60
N THR A 92 12.50 4.50 -6.30
CA THR A 92 12.85 4.62 -7.73
C THR A 92 11.61 4.88 -8.60
N LEU A 93 10.53 4.14 -8.37
CA LEU A 93 9.22 4.32 -9.00
C LEU A 93 8.13 3.67 -8.14
N GLU A 94 7.15 4.45 -7.74
CA GLU A 94 5.98 3.99 -6.99
C GLU A 94 4.74 3.95 -7.89
N TRP A 95 3.84 3.01 -7.62
CA TRP A 95 2.55 2.93 -8.29
C TRP A 95 1.43 2.98 -7.28
N LYS A 96 0.53 3.95 -7.41
CA LYS A 96 -0.68 4.06 -6.60
C LYS A 96 -1.83 3.33 -7.27
N SER A 97 -2.45 2.40 -6.56
CA SER A 97 -3.54 1.60 -7.09
C SER A 97 -4.82 2.41 -7.28
N PRO A 98 -5.78 1.93 -8.09
CA PRO A 98 -7.17 2.36 -7.94
C PRO A 98 -7.68 2.02 -6.54
N ILE A 99 -8.82 2.61 -6.17
CA ILE A 99 -9.46 2.35 -4.89
C ILE A 99 -10.24 1.04 -5.01
N PHE A 100 -9.84 0.03 -4.25
CA PHE A 100 -10.52 -1.26 -4.22
C PHE A 100 -11.66 -1.26 -3.20
N GLN A 101 -12.87 -1.55 -3.67
CA GLN A 101 -14.03 -1.78 -2.80
C GLN A 101 -14.20 -3.24 -2.38
N SER A 102 -13.40 -4.14 -2.94
CA SER A 102 -13.45 -5.57 -2.64
C SER A 102 -12.08 -6.25 -2.80
N LEU A 103 -11.83 -7.26 -1.96
CA LEU A 103 -10.63 -8.09 -2.04
C LEU A 103 -10.58 -8.97 -3.30
N VAL A 104 -11.72 -9.25 -3.95
CA VAL A 104 -11.76 -10.12 -5.13
C VAL A 104 -10.92 -9.56 -6.27
N GLY A 105 -11.06 -8.26 -6.56
CA GLY A 105 -10.24 -7.58 -7.58
C GLY A 105 -8.77 -7.57 -7.20
N PHE A 106 -8.48 -7.33 -5.91
CA PHE A 106 -7.13 -7.25 -5.38
C PHE A 106 -6.36 -8.58 -5.46
N LYS A 107 -7.03 -9.73 -5.28
CA LYS A 107 -6.38 -11.05 -5.42
C LYS A 107 -5.74 -11.25 -6.80
N GLY A 108 -6.39 -10.76 -7.86
CA GLY A 108 -5.86 -10.81 -9.22
C GLY A 108 -4.64 -9.90 -9.41
N ILE A 109 -4.63 -8.75 -8.73
CA ILE A 109 -3.52 -7.81 -8.71
C ILE A 109 -2.29 -8.44 -8.03
N CYS A 110 -2.45 -9.08 -6.87
CA CYS A 110 -1.34 -9.77 -6.21
C CYS A 110 -0.66 -10.80 -7.11
N LYS A 111 -1.45 -11.63 -7.82
CA LYS A 111 -0.92 -12.62 -8.78
C LYS A 111 -0.24 -11.99 -10.00
N MET A 112 -0.64 -10.79 -10.38
CA MET A 112 -0.01 -10.05 -11.47
C MET A 112 1.34 -9.50 -11.02
N ILE A 113 1.40 -8.89 -9.83
CA ILE A 113 2.62 -8.36 -9.23
C ILE A 113 3.66 -9.47 -9.04
N GLU A 114 3.26 -10.65 -8.57
CA GLU A 114 4.17 -11.80 -8.42
C GLU A 114 4.86 -12.22 -9.72
N LYS A 115 4.26 -11.93 -10.88
CA LYS A 115 4.83 -12.23 -12.21
C LYS A 115 5.72 -11.10 -12.74
N MET A 116 5.71 -9.94 -12.08
CA MET A 116 6.59 -8.83 -12.38
C MET A 116 7.91 -9.05 -11.63
N ASP A 117 9.05 -8.66 -12.22
CA ASP A 117 10.32 -8.59 -11.48
C ASP A 117 10.26 -7.40 -10.53
N VAL A 118 9.58 -7.59 -9.39
CA VAL A 118 9.51 -6.62 -8.30
C VAL A 118 10.68 -6.83 -7.34
N GLU A 119 11.84 -6.29 -7.69
CA GLU A 119 12.93 -6.14 -6.74
C GLU A 119 12.70 -4.87 -5.89
N HIS A 120 11.93 -5.07 -4.82
CA HIS A 120 11.92 -4.38 -3.53
C HIS A 120 11.42 -2.93 -3.35
N GLY A 121 10.88 -2.70 -2.13
CA GLY A 121 11.14 -1.51 -1.31
C GLY A 121 10.12 -1.27 -0.17
N GLY A 122 8.84 -1.50 -0.44
CA GLY A 122 7.78 -1.30 0.53
C GLY A 122 6.44 -1.26 -0.17
N SER A 123 5.38 -1.40 0.61
CA SER A 123 4.04 -1.15 0.11
C SER A 123 3.22 -0.48 1.19
N HIS A 124 2.77 0.74 0.91
CA HIS A 124 1.85 1.44 1.80
C HIS A 124 0.44 0.96 1.52
N VAL A 125 -0.31 0.60 2.57
CA VAL A 125 -1.69 0.16 2.45
C VAL A 125 -2.59 1.22 3.09
N HIS A 126 -3.28 1.99 2.27
CA HIS A 126 -4.22 3.03 2.71
C HIS A 126 -5.59 2.41 2.90
N ILE A 127 -6.14 2.48 4.10
CA ILE A 127 -7.47 1.95 4.42
C ILE A 127 -8.34 3.09 4.92
N SER A 128 -9.49 3.28 4.26
CA SER A 128 -10.43 4.32 4.65
C SER A 128 -11.11 4.05 6.00
N VAL A 129 -11.26 5.11 6.78
CA VAL A 129 -11.87 5.10 8.12
C VAL A 129 -12.88 6.24 8.25
N LYS A 130 -13.82 6.12 9.19
CA LYS A 130 -14.81 7.17 9.45
C LYS A 130 -14.31 8.23 10.42
N ARG A 131 -13.52 7.82 11.42
CA ARG A 131 -13.04 8.70 12.49
C ARG A 131 -11.53 8.60 12.63
N LYS A 132 -10.83 9.21 11.68
CA LYS A 132 -9.35 9.27 11.64
C LYS A 132 -8.78 9.94 12.88
N ASP A 133 -9.45 10.97 13.38
CA ASP A 133 -9.16 11.65 14.64
C ASP A 133 -9.05 10.69 15.83
N LEU A 134 -9.89 9.66 15.93
CA LEU A 134 -9.79 8.68 17.02
C LEU A 134 -8.54 7.79 16.93
N PHE A 135 -7.98 7.60 15.73
CA PHE A 135 -6.71 6.90 15.56
C PHE A 135 -5.52 7.80 15.93
N GLU A 136 -5.63 9.11 15.70
CA GLU A 136 -4.63 10.11 16.09
C GLU A 136 -4.60 10.28 17.61
N ASP A 137 -5.76 10.51 18.23
CA ASP A 137 -5.91 10.78 19.67
C ASP A 137 -5.44 9.61 20.55
N TYR A 138 -5.66 8.37 20.10
CA TYR A 138 -5.40 7.16 20.88
C TYR A 138 -4.33 6.26 20.25
N TYR A 139 -3.44 6.84 19.45
CA TYR A 139 -2.46 6.11 18.65
C TYR A 139 -1.65 5.11 19.48
N LYS A 140 -1.12 5.55 20.64
CA LYS A 140 -0.26 4.72 21.48
C LYS A 140 -1.02 3.53 22.04
N GLU A 141 -2.20 3.77 22.60
CA GLU A 141 -3.05 2.76 23.22
C GLU A 141 -3.52 1.69 22.22
N ILE A 142 -3.73 2.08 20.96
CA ILE A 142 -4.17 1.19 19.89
C ILE A 142 -2.99 0.39 19.34
N PHE A 143 -1.89 1.05 19.00
CA PHE A 143 -0.84 0.46 18.17
C PHE A 143 0.39 -0.04 18.93
N TYR A 144 0.73 0.54 20.09
CA TYR A 144 1.93 0.14 20.82
C TYR A 144 1.90 -1.32 21.28
N PRO A 145 0.77 -1.90 21.76
CA PRO A 145 0.75 -3.30 22.15
C PRO A 145 1.21 -4.26 21.05
N LEU A 146 0.80 -4.01 19.80
CA LEU A 146 1.28 -4.81 18.66
C LEU A 146 2.70 -4.41 18.26
N ALA A 147 3.04 -3.12 18.29
CA ALA A 147 4.37 -2.68 17.91
C ALA A 147 5.49 -3.17 18.84
N GLU A 148 5.24 -3.22 20.15
CA GLU A 148 6.15 -3.77 21.15
C GLU A 148 6.29 -5.29 21.04
N TYR A 149 5.19 -5.99 20.71
CA TYR A 149 5.26 -7.42 20.37
C TYR A 149 6.01 -7.66 19.05
N LEU A 150 5.85 -6.68 18.14
CA LEU A 150 6.68 -6.38 16.99
C LEU A 150 8.14 -6.53 17.39
N ASP A 151 8.66 -5.47 17.99
CA ASP A 151 10.05 -5.30 18.39
C ASP A 151 10.68 -6.56 19.04
N GLY A 152 11.64 -7.18 18.35
CA GLY A 152 12.42 -8.33 18.85
C GLY A 152 11.98 -9.73 18.39
N SER A 153 10.92 -9.88 17.59
CA SER A 153 10.51 -11.17 17.00
C SER A 153 10.83 -11.33 15.48
N ALA A 154 10.65 -12.51 14.88
CA ALA A 154 10.99 -12.80 13.47
C ALA A 154 9.74 -12.79 12.56
N TYR A 155 9.11 -11.64 12.37
CA TYR A 155 7.84 -11.46 11.64
C TYR A 155 8.00 -11.04 10.16
N TYR A 156 9.22 -11.14 9.63
CA TYR A 156 9.50 -10.86 8.21
C TYR A 156 8.64 -11.72 7.27
N ARG A 157 8.24 -12.93 7.68
CA ARG A 157 7.43 -13.83 6.83
C ARG A 157 6.04 -13.29 6.56
N ILE A 158 5.51 -12.52 7.51
CA ILE A 158 4.16 -11.97 7.46
C ILE A 158 4.20 -10.59 6.84
N TRP A 159 5.09 -9.72 7.33
CA TRP A 159 5.15 -8.32 6.90
C TRP A 159 6.05 -8.08 5.70
N GLY A 160 6.95 -9.00 5.39
CA GLY A 160 7.90 -8.88 4.29
C GLY A 160 9.13 -8.04 4.58
N ARG A 161 9.17 -7.27 5.69
CA ARG A 161 10.32 -6.47 6.13
C ARG A 161 10.33 -6.25 7.65
N GLN A 162 11.47 -5.75 8.13
CA GLN A 162 11.62 -5.08 9.42
C GLN A 162 11.32 -3.58 9.28
N ASP A 163 11.29 -2.86 10.39
CA ASP A 163 11.28 -1.40 10.43
C ASP A 163 12.52 -0.80 9.75
N ASN A 164 12.40 0.44 9.32
CA ASN A 164 13.46 1.21 8.66
C ASN A 164 13.17 2.71 8.76
N ASP A 165 14.03 3.54 8.15
CA ASP A 165 13.98 5.01 8.19
C ASP A 165 12.67 5.64 7.67
N TYR A 166 11.82 4.87 6.99
CA TYR A 166 10.53 5.32 6.48
C TYR A 166 9.36 4.44 6.95
N CYS A 167 9.59 3.65 8.00
CA CYS A 167 8.65 2.76 8.67
C CYS A 167 9.10 2.46 10.10
N GLU A 168 8.85 3.40 11.02
CA GLU A 168 9.31 3.37 12.41
C GLU A 168 8.38 2.56 13.32
N LEU A 169 8.93 1.61 14.08
CA LEU A 169 8.28 0.91 15.18
C LEU A 169 8.82 1.45 16.53
N PRO A 170 7.97 1.78 17.53
CA PRO A 170 6.51 1.75 17.50
C PRO A 170 5.86 2.96 16.80
N GLY A 171 6.68 3.94 16.38
CA GLY A 171 6.25 5.16 15.73
C GLY A 171 5.52 6.14 16.66
N TYR A 172 5.08 7.24 16.08
CA TYR A 172 4.42 8.36 16.74
C TYR A 172 3.22 8.90 15.95
N PRO A 173 2.16 9.41 16.60
CA PRO A 173 0.96 9.90 15.92
C PRO A 173 1.25 11.06 14.95
N ASP A 174 2.29 11.84 15.19
CA ASP A 174 2.69 13.03 14.42
C ASP A 174 3.78 12.76 13.38
N SER A 175 4.32 11.53 13.32
CA SER A 175 5.32 11.13 12.32
C SER A 175 4.66 10.47 11.11
N ARG A 176 4.93 10.98 9.91
CA ARG A 176 4.54 10.33 8.65
C ARG A 176 5.30 9.03 8.38
N TYR A 177 6.40 8.80 9.09
CA TYR A 177 7.25 7.61 8.93
C TYR A 177 6.88 6.48 9.89
N SER A 178 5.93 6.70 10.80
CA SER A 178 5.37 5.66 11.66
C SER A 178 4.84 4.47 10.86
N TRP A 179 5.11 3.24 11.34
CA TRP A 179 4.62 2.01 10.72
C TRP A 179 3.10 1.98 10.48
N VAL A 180 2.35 2.74 11.29
CA VAL A 180 0.98 3.18 11.02
C VAL A 180 0.99 4.71 10.90
N ASN A 181 0.86 5.24 9.69
CA ASN A 181 0.78 6.66 9.46
C ASN A 181 -0.70 7.11 9.52
N VAL A 182 -0.99 7.94 10.52
CA VAL A 182 -2.28 8.61 10.68
C VAL A 182 -2.24 10.07 10.21
N GLN A 183 -1.12 10.59 9.74
CA GLN A 183 -0.98 11.96 9.23
C GLN A 183 -1.29 12.08 7.73
N THR A 184 -1.90 11.06 7.12
CA THR A 184 -2.32 11.16 5.72
C THR A 184 -3.32 12.30 5.53
N LYS A 185 -3.26 13.01 4.41
CA LYS A 185 -4.21 14.09 4.09
C LYS A 185 -5.64 13.60 3.80
N TYR A 186 -5.85 12.29 3.77
CA TYR A 186 -7.12 11.66 3.48
C TYR A 186 -7.68 11.04 4.75
N ASN A 187 -8.98 10.71 4.73
CA ASN A 187 -9.60 9.91 5.79
C ASN A 187 -9.20 8.43 5.68
N THR A 188 -7.89 8.18 5.76
CA THR A 188 -7.25 6.87 5.72
C THR A 188 -6.25 6.71 6.84
N VAL A 189 -6.09 5.47 7.28
CA VAL A 189 -4.92 5.01 8.02
C VAL A 189 -4.02 4.30 7.03
N GLU A 190 -2.73 4.64 7.04
CA GLU A 190 -1.74 4.06 6.14
C GLU A 190 -0.83 3.09 6.91
N TRP A 191 -0.88 1.81 6.53
CA TRP A 191 0.04 0.81 7.06
C TRP A 191 1.28 0.78 6.19
N ARG A 192 2.42 1.14 6.79
CA ARG A 192 3.69 1.24 6.09
C ARG A 192 4.50 -0.05 6.19
N LEU A 193 4.37 -0.83 7.26
CA LEU A 193 5.17 -2.05 7.43
C LEU A 193 5.05 -3.12 6.32
N PRO A 194 3.92 -3.29 5.59
CA PRO A 194 3.81 -4.31 4.55
C PRO A 194 4.86 -4.20 3.43
N LYS A 195 5.37 -5.34 3.01
CA LYS A 195 6.18 -5.55 1.80
C LYS A 195 5.73 -6.83 1.10
N PHE A 196 5.68 -6.76 -0.22
CA PHE A 196 5.30 -7.89 -1.06
C PHE A 196 6.41 -8.96 -1.08
N LEU A 197 6.12 -10.18 -0.62
CA LEU A 197 6.98 -11.35 -0.82
C LEU A 197 6.45 -12.29 -1.89
N ASN A 198 5.16 -12.59 -1.84
CA ASN A 198 4.45 -13.39 -2.83
C ASN A 198 2.96 -13.06 -2.79
N ALA A 199 2.21 -13.51 -3.80
CA ALA A 199 0.81 -13.14 -3.96
C ALA A 199 -0.07 -13.61 -2.78
N LYS A 200 0.23 -14.79 -2.21
CA LYS A 200 -0.54 -15.36 -1.09
C LYS A 200 -0.31 -14.57 0.19
N GLN A 201 0.95 -14.34 0.55
CA GLN A 201 1.33 -13.60 1.76
C GLN A 201 0.73 -12.19 1.72
N TYR A 202 0.94 -11.45 0.64
CA TYR A 202 0.52 -10.06 0.57
C TYR A 202 -1.01 -9.91 0.59
N TYR A 203 -1.72 -10.82 -0.10
CA TYR A 203 -3.18 -10.83 -0.07
C TYR A 203 -3.74 -11.07 1.33
N GLU A 204 -3.23 -12.07 2.06
CA GLU A 204 -3.72 -12.35 3.42
C GLU A 204 -3.35 -11.24 4.40
N LEU A 205 -2.16 -10.64 4.28
CA LEU A 205 -1.77 -9.48 5.09
C LEU A 205 -2.73 -8.30 4.86
N VAL A 206 -2.92 -7.87 3.60
CA VAL A 206 -3.80 -6.73 3.29
C VAL A 206 -5.24 -7.00 3.72
N LYS A 207 -5.73 -8.22 3.53
CA LYS A 207 -7.05 -8.64 4.04
C LYS A 207 -7.15 -8.49 5.55
N TRP A 208 -6.13 -8.91 6.30
CA TRP A 208 -6.09 -8.75 7.75
C TRP A 208 -6.08 -7.27 8.14
N LEU A 209 -5.24 -6.43 7.50
CA LEU A 209 -5.15 -4.99 7.77
C LEU A 209 -6.49 -4.28 7.57
N ILE A 210 -7.20 -4.58 6.47
CA ILE A 210 -8.53 -4.03 6.18
C ILE A 210 -9.52 -4.38 7.30
N ASN A 211 -9.56 -5.67 7.67
CA ASN A 211 -10.48 -6.16 8.69
C ASN A 211 -10.19 -5.52 10.07
N ILE A 212 -8.92 -5.46 10.47
CA ILE A 212 -8.50 -4.84 11.72
C ILE A 212 -8.83 -3.36 11.73
N THR A 213 -8.43 -2.62 10.69
CA THR A 213 -8.63 -1.17 10.63
C THR A 213 -10.11 -0.81 10.75
N TRP A 214 -10.99 -1.49 10.00
CA TRP A 214 -12.43 -1.25 10.10
C TRP A 214 -13.03 -1.71 11.42
N ALA A 215 -12.52 -2.79 12.01
CA ALA A 215 -12.97 -3.22 13.32
C ALA A 215 -12.57 -2.23 14.42
N VAL A 216 -11.35 -1.70 14.39
CA VAL A 216 -10.88 -0.63 15.29
C VAL A 216 -11.77 0.60 15.17
N ASP A 217 -11.97 1.12 13.95
CA ASP A 217 -12.84 2.27 13.68
C ASP A 217 -14.24 2.06 14.29
N ASN A 218 -14.83 0.87 14.10
CA ASN A 218 -16.12 0.53 14.68
C ASN A 218 -16.13 0.37 16.21
N LYS A 219 -15.04 -0.10 16.80
CA LYS A 219 -14.91 -0.28 18.25
C LYS A 219 -14.75 1.06 18.96
N LEU A 220 -13.92 1.95 18.41
CA LEU A 220 -13.73 3.30 18.93
C LEU A 220 -15.00 4.14 18.80
N MET A 221 -15.71 4.06 17.68
CA MET A 221 -17.03 4.72 17.53
C MET A 221 -18.09 4.22 18.52
N LYS A 222 -17.91 3.01 19.08
CA LYS A 222 -18.78 2.46 20.12
C LYS A 222 -18.25 2.74 21.53
N ASN A 223 -17.29 3.66 21.66
CA ASN A 223 -16.65 4.05 22.91
C ASN A 223 -16.00 2.87 23.66
N GLN A 224 -15.51 1.84 22.93
CA GLN A 224 -14.64 0.85 23.57
C GLN A 224 -13.33 1.53 24.00
N ARG A 225 -12.82 1.17 25.19
CA ARG A 225 -11.59 1.78 25.71
C ARG A 225 -10.43 1.48 24.76
N PRO A 226 -9.64 2.49 24.33
CA PRO A 226 -8.59 2.31 23.34
C PRO A 226 -7.56 1.23 23.72
N GLY A 227 -7.17 1.15 25.00
CA GLY A 227 -6.26 0.10 25.48
C GLY A 227 -6.81 -1.32 25.31
N ASP A 228 -8.13 -1.53 25.50
CA ASP A 228 -8.77 -2.83 25.24
C ASP A 228 -8.77 -3.16 23.74
N VAL A 229 -8.88 -2.13 22.89
CA VAL A 229 -8.79 -2.27 21.44
C VAL A 229 -7.38 -2.65 21.01
N GLY A 230 -6.33 -2.00 21.55
CA GLY A 230 -4.95 -2.36 21.25
C GLY A 230 -4.58 -3.79 21.67
N GLN A 231 -5.00 -4.21 22.86
CA GLN A 231 -4.84 -5.61 23.31
C GLN A 231 -5.62 -6.59 22.44
N TRP A 232 -6.79 -6.20 21.94
CA TRP A 232 -7.55 -7.01 21.00
C TRP A 232 -6.83 -7.16 19.65
N ILE A 233 -6.21 -6.10 19.12
CA ILE A 233 -5.40 -6.17 17.88
C ILE A 233 -4.27 -7.18 18.06
N LEU A 234 -3.50 -7.06 19.16
CA LEU A 234 -2.40 -7.97 19.47
C LEU A 234 -2.86 -9.44 19.50
N ARG A 235 -3.95 -9.74 20.23
CA ARG A 235 -4.50 -11.10 20.29
C ARG A 235 -4.91 -11.62 18.91
N THR A 236 -5.63 -10.82 18.12
CA THR A 236 -6.04 -11.22 16.77
C THR A 236 -4.84 -11.41 15.84
N TYR A 237 -3.76 -10.65 16.01
CA TYR A 237 -2.50 -10.91 15.31
C TYR A 237 -1.91 -12.26 15.73
N GLN A 238 -1.75 -12.51 17.03
CA GLN A 238 -1.19 -13.76 17.54
C GLN A 238 -1.99 -14.99 17.10
N GLU A 239 -3.32 -14.93 17.14
CA GLU A 239 -4.22 -16.02 16.68
C GLU A 239 -4.07 -16.30 15.18
N GLN A 240 -4.01 -15.24 14.35
CA GLN A 240 -3.90 -15.36 12.91
C GLN A 240 -2.54 -15.91 12.46
N MET A 241 -1.49 -15.67 13.26
CA MET A 241 -0.09 -15.95 12.93
C MET A 241 0.48 -17.18 13.64
N ALA A 242 -0.24 -17.73 14.63
CA ALA A 242 0.04 -19.04 15.21
C ALA A 242 -0.57 -20.21 14.40
N ALA A 243 -1.39 -19.91 13.38
CA ALA A 243 -2.05 -20.86 12.48
C ALA A 243 -1.28 -21.06 11.17
#